data_AF-A0A7K6KAU4-F1
#
_entry.id   AF-A0A7K6KAU4-F1
#
_cell.length_a   1.000
_cell.length_b   1.000
_cell.length_c   1.000
_cell.angle_alpha   90.00
_cell.angle_beta   90.00
_cell.angle_gamma   90.00
#
_symmetry.space_group_name_H-M   'P 1'
#
loop_
_entity.id
_entity.type
_entity.pdbx_description
1 polymer ?
#
loop_
_entity_poly.entity_id
_entity_poly.type
_entity_poly.pdbx_seq_one_letter_code
_entity_poly.pdbx_strand_id
1 'polypeptide(L)' 'PSGTRIIYDRKFLMECRNSPVAKTPPSDLPDIPGVTSPNVEELKLENHHVQNCEEKVSAAGEEEQFDMDI' A
#
# COMPACT_ATOMS: atom_id res chain seq x y z
N PRO A 1 14.46 23.69 22.82
CA PRO A 1 13.09 23.13 22.82
C PRO A 1 13.13 21.60 22.76
N SER A 2 12.80 20.92 23.86
CA SER A 2 12.68 19.46 23.88
C SER A 2 11.31 19.08 23.34
N GLY A 3 11.24 18.60 22.10
CA GLY A 3 9.99 18.17 21.48
C GLY A 3 9.58 16.76 21.91
N THR A 4 8.28 16.51 21.98
CA THR A 4 7.72 15.17 22.18
C THR A 4 7.67 14.43 20.84
N ARG A 5 8.04 13.14 20.83
CA ARG A 5 7.95 12.31 19.63
C ARG A 5 6.49 11.99 19.31
N ILE A 6 6.10 12.23 18.07
CA ILE A 6 4.82 11.78 17.54
C ILE A 6 4.99 10.31 17.11
N ILE A 7 4.16 9.42 17.63
CA ILE A 7 4.19 7.98 17.33
C ILE A 7 2.78 7.56 16.89
N TYR A 8 2.70 6.84 15.77
CA TYR A 8 1.47 6.26 15.25
C TYR A 8 1.62 4.73 15.17
N ASP A 9 0.56 4.00 15.45
CA ASP A 9 0.53 2.55 15.24
C ASP A 9 0.13 2.21 13.79
N ARG A 10 0.29 0.94 13.42
CA ARG A 10 -0.11 0.46 12.10
C ARG A 10 -1.60 0.67 11.83
N LYS A 11 -2.46 0.46 12.83
CA LYS A 11 -3.92 0.53 12.67
C LYS A 11 -4.34 1.94 12.25
N PHE A 12 -3.87 2.95 12.98
CA PHE A 12 -4.14 4.36 12.71
C PHE A 12 -3.66 4.77 11.32
N LEU A 13 -2.42 4.43 10.94
CA LEU A 13 -1.88 4.77 9.63
C LEU A 13 -2.71 4.16 8.48
N MET A 14 -3.17 2.91 8.64
CA MET A 14 -4.02 2.27 7.64
C MET A 14 -5.42 2.89 7.59
N GLU A 15 -5.95 3.35 8.72
CA GLU A 15 -7.23 4.07 8.77
C GLU A 15 -7.16 5.43 8.06
N CYS A 16 -6.02 6.13 8.13
CA CYS A 16 -5.80 7.39 7.41
C CYS A 16 -5.96 7.26 5.88
N ARG A 17 -5.70 6.08 5.29
CA ARG A 17 -5.89 5.82 3.84
C ARG A 17 -7.33 6.08 3.37
N ASN A 18 -8.32 5.94 4.25
CA ASN A 18 -9.73 6.09 3.89
C ASN A 18 -10.15 7.56 3.69
N SER A 19 -9.29 8.53 4.02
CA SER A 19 -9.57 9.94 3.85
C SER A 19 -9.61 10.35 2.36
N PRO A 20 -10.54 11.20 1.92
CA PRO A 20 -10.59 11.69 0.54
C PRO A 20 -9.28 12.35 0.06
N VAL A 21 -8.55 13.00 0.97
CA VAL A 21 -7.28 13.67 0.64
C VAL A 21 -6.20 12.67 0.22
N ALA A 22 -6.22 11.45 0.76
CA ALA A 22 -5.26 10.41 0.43
C ALA A 22 -5.43 9.86 -0.99
N LYS A 23 -6.59 10.11 -1.61
CA LYS A 23 -6.90 9.72 -3.00
C LYS A 23 -6.54 10.80 -4.02
N THR A 24 -6.12 11.97 -3.56
CA THR A 24 -5.76 13.09 -4.44
C THR A 24 -4.28 12.97 -4.80
N PRO A 25 -3.91 12.93 -6.09
CA PRO A 25 -2.50 12.87 -6.49
C PRO A 25 -1.75 14.15 -6.05
N PRO A 26 -0.47 14.07 -5.65
CA PRO A 26 0.35 15.24 -5.36
C PRO A 26 0.43 16.19 -6.57
N SER A 27 0.41 17.50 -6.32
CA SER A 27 0.36 18.52 -7.37
C SER A 27 1.54 18.46 -8.35
N ASP A 28 2.72 18.07 -7.88
CA ASP A 28 3.97 18.03 -8.67
C ASP A 28 4.45 16.59 -8.89
N LEU A 29 3.53 15.62 -8.97
CA LEU A 29 3.89 14.23 -9.23
C LEU A 29 4.40 14.07 -10.67
N PRO A 30 5.67 13.66 -10.90
CA PRO A 30 6.20 13.49 -12.26
C PRO A 30 5.52 12.33 -12.97
N ASP A 31 5.41 12.39 -14.30
CA ASP A 31 4.92 11.31 -15.14
C ASP A 31 6.08 10.37 -15.52
N ILE A 32 6.19 9.24 -14.82
CA ILE A 32 7.25 8.25 -14.96
C ILE A 32 6.60 6.94 -15.44
N PRO A 33 6.91 6.48 -16.67
CA PRO A 33 6.38 5.24 -17.22
C PRO A 33 6.68 4.04 -16.31
N GLY A 34 5.64 3.29 -15.97
CA GLY A 34 5.74 2.11 -15.09
C GLY A 34 5.77 2.41 -13.59
N VAL A 35 5.69 3.68 -13.17
CA VAL A 35 5.68 4.06 -11.75
C VAL A 35 4.47 4.94 -11.40
N THR A 36 4.36 6.09 -12.05
CA THR A 36 3.36 7.13 -11.72
C THR A 36 2.42 7.44 -12.88
N SER A 37 2.71 6.97 -14.09
CA SER A 37 1.80 7.08 -15.23
C SER A 37 0.50 6.32 -14.95
N PRO A 38 -0.68 6.94 -15.11
CA PRO A 38 -1.95 6.29 -14.84
C PRO A 38 -2.17 5.12 -15.82
N ASN A 39 -2.43 3.93 -15.29
CA ASN A 39 -2.85 2.81 -16.12
C ASN A 39 -4.31 3.03 -16.57
N VAL A 40 -4.53 3.10 -17.87
CA VAL A 40 -5.84 3.36 -18.49
C VAL A 40 -6.87 2.27 -18.13
N GLU A 41 -6.42 1.07 -17.78
CA GLU A 41 -7.27 -0.09 -17.44
C GLU A 41 -7.78 -0.05 -15.97
N GLU A 42 -7.11 0.69 -15.08
CA GLU A 42 -7.31 0.59 -13.61
C GLU A 42 -8.37 1.56 -13.06
N LEU A 43 -8.87 2.48 -13.89
CA LEU A 43 -9.84 3.53 -13.53
C LEU A 43 -11.21 3.01 -13.03
N LYS A 44 -11.40 1.69 -12.91
CA LYS A 44 -12.66 1.04 -12.51
C LYS A 44 -12.60 0.21 -11.23
N LEU A 45 -11.45 0.08 -10.56
CA LEU A 45 -11.26 -0.88 -9.45
C LEU A 45 -11.01 -0.26 -8.06
N GLU A 46 -10.96 1.06 -7.92
CA GLU A 46 -10.56 1.76 -6.68
C GLU A 46 -11.57 1.69 -5.50
N ASN A 47 -12.63 0.87 -5.57
CA ASN A 47 -13.56 0.72 -4.43
C ASN A 47 -13.54 -0.66 -3.73
N HIS A 48 -12.73 -1.64 -4.18
CA HIS A 48 -12.82 -3.01 -3.63
C HIS A 48 -11.50 -3.77 -3.37
N HIS A 49 -10.31 -3.15 -3.39
CA HIS A 49 -9.08 -3.88 -3.01
C HIS A 49 -8.87 -4.05 -1.49
N VAL A 50 -9.92 -3.91 -0.68
CA VAL A 50 -9.97 -4.56 0.65
C VAL A 50 -10.36 -6.02 0.47
N GLN A 51 -9.47 -6.80 -0.14
CA GLN A 51 -9.54 -8.25 0.03
C GLN A 51 -8.99 -8.56 1.42
N ASN A 52 -9.96 -8.84 2.30
CA ASN A 52 -9.81 -9.55 3.56
C ASN A 52 -8.68 -10.59 3.51
N CYS A 53 -7.56 -10.33 4.17
CA CYS A 53 -6.57 -11.36 4.50
C CYS A 53 -6.94 -12.00 5.84
N GLU A 54 -8.06 -12.73 5.87
CA GLU A 54 -8.28 -13.79 6.85
C GLU A 54 -7.75 -15.09 6.23
N GLU A 55 -6.43 -15.27 6.26
CA GLU A 55 -5.85 -16.57 5.94
C GLU A 55 -5.61 -17.35 7.23
N LYS A 56 -6.46 -18.36 7.39
CA LYS A 56 -6.31 -19.46 8.35
C LYS A 56 -4.86 -19.94 8.34
N VAL A 57 -4.23 -19.99 9.51
CA VAL A 57 -3.03 -20.79 9.73
C VAL A 57 -3.37 -22.23 9.35
N SER A 58 -2.83 -22.71 8.23
CA SER A 58 -2.88 -24.12 7.85
C SER A 58 -1.64 -24.47 7.04
N ALA A 59 -0.79 -25.23 7.71
CA ALA A 59 0.11 -26.26 7.16
C ALA A 59 1.29 -25.82 6.27
N ALA A 60 2.48 -25.98 6.85
CA ALA A 60 3.64 -26.70 6.31
C ALA A 60 3.88 -26.63 4.78
N GLY A 61 4.96 -25.97 4.41
CA GLY A 61 5.52 -26.00 3.05
C GLY A 61 6.81 -25.19 3.00
N GLU A 62 7.91 -25.84 3.39
CA GLU A 62 9.28 -25.34 3.27
C GLU A 62 9.69 -25.41 1.79
N GLU A 63 9.59 -24.31 1.03
CA GLU A 63 10.33 -24.18 -0.23
C GLU A 63 10.62 -22.70 -0.54
N GLU A 64 11.79 -22.28 -0.06
CA GLU A 64 12.69 -21.27 -0.64
C GLU A 64 12.05 -19.97 -1.14
N GLN A 65 11.70 -19.12 -0.16
CA GLN A 65 11.49 -17.71 -0.35
C GLN A 65 12.82 -17.03 -0.74
N PHE A 66 13.03 -16.92 -2.06
CA PHE A 66 14.07 -16.20 -2.83
C PHE A 66 15.37 -16.97 -3.16
N ASP A 67 15.47 -17.44 -4.41
CA ASP A 67 16.74 -17.50 -5.13
C ASP A 67 16.92 -16.21 -5.93
N MET A 68 17.94 -15.43 -5.57
CA MET A 68 18.35 -14.19 -6.22
C MET A 68 19.52 -14.51 -7.14
N ASP A 69 19.25 -14.77 -8.42
CA ASP A 69 20.32 -14.90 -9.41
C ASP A 69 20.84 -13.50 -9.82
N ILE A 70 22.16 -13.31 -9.69
CA ILE A 70 22.96 -12.17 -10.21
C ILE A 70 23.56 -12.55 -11.56
#